data_AF-A0A1V2NVW9-F1
#
_entry.id   AF-A0A1V2NVW9-F1
#
_cell.length_a   1.000
_cell.length_b   1.000
_cell.length_c   1.000
_cell.angle_alpha   90.00
_cell.angle_beta   90.00
_cell.angle_gamma   90.00
#
_symmetry.space_group_name_H-M   'P 1'
#
loop_
_entity.id
_entity.type
_entity.pdbx_description
1 polymer ?
#
loop_
_entity_poly.entity_id
_entity_poly.type
_entity_poly.pdbx_seq_one_letter_code
_entity_poly.pdbx_strand_id
1 'polypeptide(L)'
;MSQQTNATPAVTGDRVTRKVRRLAAEFPELGRVRHVEANPPSPKAWAVTLGFVAFCVIGAAIGNATVAGALGMLPIWLAICGGILWYYGGEKVVVFDRGLLIGSFAPFLRPHVVPFAQFAVGSITAVRPAWKLAAMLTPRTSLFTGRNTIWAFNGVAFVAVFGPVARRKYVDAAGTFSGHGARPSTAIVWWFATWRQPDRLVKALEAALVDLGHPVVGLSHHVLPLVRISGKPADAATQVPRLVAALEQSF
;
A
#
# COMPACT_ATOMS: atom_id res chain seq x y z
N MET A 1 -27.25 35.88 0.72
CA MET A 1 -26.86 34.71 1.54
C MET A 1 -26.78 33.50 0.62
N SER A 2 -25.61 33.26 0.04
CA SER A 2 -25.40 32.14 -0.88
C SER A 2 -25.13 30.89 -0.05
N GLN A 3 -26.05 29.93 -0.08
CA GLN A 3 -25.83 28.60 0.46
C GLN A 3 -24.68 27.96 -0.32
N GLN A 4 -23.47 27.98 0.25
CA GLN A 4 -22.43 27.04 -0.14
C GLN A 4 -22.97 25.65 0.20
N THR A 5 -23.49 24.97 -0.81
CA THR A 5 -23.70 23.52 -0.76
C THR A 5 -22.36 22.90 -0.41
N ASN A 6 -22.20 22.47 0.84
CA ASN A 6 -21.09 21.68 1.33
C ASN A 6 -21.11 20.32 0.62
N ALA A 7 -20.74 20.32 -0.66
CA ALA A 7 -20.49 19.12 -1.43
C ALA A 7 -19.30 18.44 -0.74
N THR A 8 -19.58 17.30 -0.10
CA THR A 8 -18.52 16.47 0.45
C THR A 8 -17.60 16.10 -0.71
N PRO A 9 -16.29 16.40 -0.64
CA PRO A 9 -15.39 16.13 -1.75
C PRO A 9 -15.44 14.64 -2.11
N ALA A 10 -15.50 14.34 -3.41
CA ALA A 10 -15.60 12.98 -3.89
C ALA A 10 -14.34 12.17 -3.53
N VAL A 11 -14.53 10.90 -3.15
CA VAL A 11 -13.41 9.98 -2.91
C VAL A 11 -12.64 9.77 -4.21
N THR A 12 -11.32 9.94 -4.16
CA THR A 12 -10.44 9.80 -5.32
C THR A 12 -9.81 8.39 -5.39
N GLY A 13 -9.24 8.04 -6.55
CA GLY A 13 -8.49 6.78 -6.72
C GLY A 13 -9.33 5.60 -7.23
N ASP A 14 -8.97 4.40 -6.79
CA ASP A 14 -9.65 3.14 -7.10
C ASP A 14 -10.98 2.98 -6.35
N ARG A 15 -11.73 1.94 -6.70
CA ARG A 15 -13.06 1.67 -6.14
C ARG A 15 -13.02 1.46 -4.62
N VAL A 16 -13.88 2.19 -3.91
CA VAL A 16 -14.21 1.89 -2.51
C VAL A 16 -14.95 0.55 -2.44
N THR A 17 -14.26 -0.51 -2.01
CA THR A 17 -14.86 -1.85 -1.91
C THR A 17 -15.77 -1.98 -0.68
N ARG A 18 -16.58 -3.05 -0.61
CA ARG A 18 -17.40 -3.35 0.58
C ARG A 18 -16.56 -3.46 1.85
N LYS A 19 -15.35 -4.05 1.75
CA LYS A 19 -14.42 -4.19 2.88
C LYS A 19 -13.89 -2.83 3.34
N VAL A 20 -13.59 -1.92 2.41
CA VAL A 20 -13.18 -0.54 2.75
C VAL A 20 -14.31 0.19 3.48
N ARG A 21 -15.55 0.14 2.97
CA ARG A 21 -16.71 0.74 3.65
C ARG A 21 -16.93 0.17 5.05
N ARG A 22 -16.82 -1.15 5.20
CA ARG A 22 -16.96 -1.80 6.51
C ARG A 22 -15.89 -1.34 7.50
N LEU A 23 -14.62 -1.27 7.07
CA LEU A 23 -13.53 -0.80 7.93
C LEU A 23 -13.66 0.68 8.24
N ALA A 24 -14.09 1.52 7.29
CA ALA A 24 -14.37 2.92 7.55
C ALA A 24 -15.47 3.11 8.61
N ALA A 25 -16.52 2.28 8.59
CA ALA A 25 -17.55 2.27 9.62
C ALA A 25 -17.06 1.70 10.97
N GLU A 26 -16.10 0.77 10.96
CA GLU A 26 -15.47 0.20 12.17
C GLU A 26 -14.54 1.21 12.87
N PHE A 27 -14.02 2.20 12.13
CA PHE A 27 -13.03 3.19 12.60
C PHE A 27 -13.43 4.64 12.28
N PRO A 28 -14.52 5.19 12.85
CA PRO A 28 -14.90 6.60 12.67
C PRO A 28 -13.83 7.60 13.15
N GLU A 29 -12.90 7.15 13.99
CA GLU A 29 -11.75 7.90 14.50
C GLU A 29 -10.73 8.24 13.42
N LEU A 30 -10.76 7.56 12.28
CA LEU A 30 -9.94 7.93 11.12
C LEU A 30 -10.60 9.03 10.28
N GLY A 31 -11.91 9.27 10.47
CA GLY A 31 -12.70 10.21 9.69
C GLY A 31 -13.20 9.60 8.38
N ARG A 32 -13.42 10.46 7.38
CA ARG A 32 -13.93 10.09 6.05
C ARG A 32 -12.82 9.49 5.20
N VAL A 33 -13.20 8.59 4.29
CA VAL A 33 -12.30 8.09 3.24
C VAL A 33 -12.07 9.21 2.22
N ARG A 34 -10.81 9.53 1.96
CA ARG A 34 -10.40 10.53 0.96
C ARG A 34 -9.92 9.90 -0.34
N HIS A 35 -9.22 8.77 -0.22
CA HIS A 35 -8.59 8.13 -1.35
C HIS A 35 -8.42 6.62 -1.14
N VAL A 36 -8.49 5.85 -2.22
CA VAL A 36 -8.14 4.43 -2.24
C VAL A 36 -7.13 4.21 -3.36
N GLU A 37 -5.95 3.72 -3.03
CA GLU A 37 -4.96 3.26 -4.02
C GLU A 37 -4.81 1.75 -3.89
N ALA A 38 -4.99 1.01 -4.97
CA ALA A 38 -4.77 -0.44 -5.01
C ALA A 38 -3.51 -0.80 -5.79
N ASN A 39 -2.99 -2.00 -5.54
CA ASN A 39 -1.92 -2.61 -6.33
C ASN A 39 -2.47 -3.74 -7.23
N PRO A 40 -3.37 -3.45 -8.19
CA PRO A 40 -3.92 -4.50 -9.04
C PRO A 40 -2.82 -5.13 -9.92
N PRO A 41 -2.96 -6.38 -10.36
CA PRO A 41 -2.03 -6.97 -11.32
C PRO A 41 -1.90 -6.09 -12.56
N SER A 42 -0.66 -5.89 -13.02
CA SER A 42 -0.41 -5.11 -14.23
C SER A 42 -0.87 -5.85 -15.49
N PRO A 43 -1.07 -5.17 -16.63
CA PRO A 43 -1.36 -5.84 -17.90
C PRO A 43 -0.30 -6.89 -18.27
N LYS A 44 0.98 -6.62 -17.95
CA LYS A 44 2.07 -7.58 -18.15
C LYS A 44 1.92 -8.82 -17.25
N ALA A 45 1.52 -8.63 -15.99
CA ALA A 45 1.27 -9.77 -15.09
C ALA A 45 0.16 -10.67 -15.64
N TRP A 46 -0.94 -10.08 -16.12
CA TRP A 46 -2.01 -10.84 -16.77
C TRP A 46 -1.54 -11.56 -18.04
N ALA A 47 -0.77 -10.90 -18.90
CA ALA A 47 -0.25 -11.53 -20.13
C ALA A 47 0.66 -12.73 -19.83
N VAL A 48 1.57 -12.61 -18.86
CA VAL A 48 2.44 -13.72 -18.42
C VAL A 48 1.60 -14.86 -17.85
N THR A 49 0.59 -14.55 -17.04
CA THR A 49 -0.31 -15.55 -16.49
C THR A 49 -1.09 -16.28 -17.58
N LEU A 50 -1.65 -15.57 -18.56
CA LEU A 50 -2.36 -16.19 -19.68
C LEU A 50 -1.42 -17.07 -20.53
N GLY A 51 -0.19 -16.63 -20.77
CA GLY A 51 0.83 -17.43 -21.44
C GLY A 51 1.18 -18.71 -20.67
N PHE A 52 1.30 -18.62 -19.34
CA PHE A 52 1.53 -19.80 -18.49
C PHE A 52 0.35 -20.78 -18.53
N VAL A 53 -0.89 -20.28 -18.45
CA VAL A 53 -2.10 -21.12 -18.56
C VAL A 53 -2.13 -21.83 -19.92
N ALA A 54 -1.85 -21.10 -21.01
CA ALA A 54 -1.77 -21.69 -22.34
C ALA A 54 -0.68 -22.77 -22.43
N PHE A 55 0.50 -22.51 -21.86
CA PHE A 55 1.60 -23.47 -21.80
C PHE A 55 1.19 -24.77 -21.07
N CYS A 56 0.51 -24.66 -19.92
CA CYS A 56 0.03 -25.84 -19.18
C CYS A 56 -1.00 -26.66 -19.99
N VAL A 57 -1.93 -25.99 -20.67
CA VAL A 57 -2.95 -26.66 -21.51
C VAL A 57 -2.30 -27.34 -22.72
N ILE A 58 -1.39 -26.66 -23.42
CA ILE A 58 -0.66 -27.22 -24.57
C ILE A 58 0.21 -28.41 -24.13
N GLY A 59 0.93 -28.27 -23.02
CA GLY A 59 1.75 -29.35 -22.46
C GLY A 59 0.94 -30.59 -22.12
N ALA A 60 -0.26 -30.43 -21.55
CA ALA A 60 -1.16 -31.54 -21.29
C ALA A 60 -1.61 -32.25 -22.59
N ALA A 61 -1.94 -31.49 -23.63
CA ALA A 61 -2.35 -32.03 -24.93
C ALA A 61 -1.22 -32.80 -25.63
N ILE A 62 0.03 -32.32 -25.55
CA ILE A 62 1.19 -33.02 -26.10
C ILE A 62 1.54 -34.27 -25.28
N GLY A 63 1.37 -34.18 -23.96
CA GLY A 63 1.91 -35.16 -23.03
C GLY A 63 1.18 -36.49 -22.99
N ASN A 64 -0.16 -36.51 -23.15
CA ASN A 64 -1.03 -37.71 -23.32
C ASN A 64 -2.54 -37.40 -23.14
N ALA A 65 -2.94 -36.16 -22.87
CA ALA A 65 -4.37 -35.82 -22.75
C ALA A 65 -5.03 -35.67 -24.13
N THR A 66 -6.31 -36.03 -24.24
CA THR A 66 -7.10 -35.64 -25.43
C THR A 66 -7.20 -34.11 -25.50
N VAL A 67 -7.37 -33.57 -26.70
CA VAL A 67 -7.56 -32.11 -26.89
C VAL A 67 -8.73 -31.60 -26.05
N ALA A 68 -9.84 -32.34 -26.01
CA ALA A 68 -10.99 -32.02 -25.18
C ALA A 68 -10.65 -32.05 -23.67
N GLY A 69 -9.89 -33.04 -23.22
CA GLY A 69 -9.43 -33.14 -21.84
C GLY A 69 -8.52 -31.97 -21.43
N ALA A 70 -7.56 -31.60 -22.28
CA ALA A 70 -6.66 -30.48 -22.05
C ALA A 70 -7.41 -29.14 -21.98
N LEU A 71 -8.33 -28.89 -22.91
CA LEU A 71 -9.19 -27.69 -22.89
C LEU A 71 -10.11 -27.67 -21.67
N GLY A 72 -10.57 -28.83 -21.20
CA GLY A 72 -11.35 -28.97 -19.97
C GLY A 72 -10.60 -28.50 -18.71
N MET A 73 -9.25 -28.45 -18.74
CA MET A 73 -8.44 -27.94 -17.62
C MET A 73 -8.34 -26.41 -17.58
N LEU A 74 -8.70 -25.72 -18.67
CA LEU A 74 -8.55 -24.26 -18.79
C LEU A 74 -9.28 -23.49 -17.67
N PRO A 75 -10.55 -23.80 -17.31
CA PRO A 75 -11.22 -23.12 -16.19
C PRO A 75 -10.50 -23.30 -14.86
N ILE A 76 -9.89 -24.47 -14.62
CA ILE A 76 -9.16 -24.78 -13.38
C ILE A 76 -7.92 -23.90 -13.29
N TRP A 77 -7.11 -23.85 -14.35
CA TRP A 77 -5.90 -23.03 -14.38
C TRP A 77 -6.21 -21.54 -14.29
N LEU A 78 -7.24 -21.06 -15.01
CA LEU A 78 -7.69 -19.68 -14.88
C LEU A 78 -8.16 -19.35 -13.45
N ALA A 79 -8.89 -20.25 -12.80
CA ALA A 79 -9.35 -20.06 -11.43
C ALA A 79 -8.18 -20.00 -10.44
N ILE A 80 -7.21 -20.92 -10.55
CA ILE A 80 -6.03 -20.95 -9.68
C ILE A 80 -5.18 -19.69 -9.88
N CYS A 81 -4.76 -19.42 -11.11
CA CYS A 81 -3.87 -18.29 -11.39
C CYS A 81 -4.56 -16.94 -11.17
N GLY A 82 -5.83 -16.82 -11.56
CA GLY A 82 -6.65 -15.64 -11.31
C GLY A 82 -6.85 -15.40 -9.81
N GLY A 83 -7.10 -16.45 -9.03
CA GLY A 83 -7.20 -16.39 -7.57
C GLY A 83 -5.91 -15.92 -6.91
N ILE A 84 -4.76 -16.45 -7.36
CA ILE A 84 -3.42 -16.02 -6.90
C ILE A 84 -3.19 -14.54 -7.22
N LEU A 85 -3.38 -14.12 -8.47
CA LEU A 85 -3.21 -12.73 -8.88
C LEU A 85 -4.13 -11.80 -8.08
N TRP A 86 -5.39 -12.19 -7.90
CA TRP A 86 -6.35 -11.43 -7.12
C TRP A 86 -5.94 -11.32 -5.64
N TYR A 87 -5.45 -12.40 -5.04
CA TYR A 87 -4.96 -12.41 -3.67
C TYR A 87 -3.76 -11.48 -3.49
N TYR A 88 -2.77 -11.54 -4.39
CA TYR A 88 -1.60 -10.65 -4.37
C TYR A 88 -1.97 -9.20 -4.70
N GLY A 89 -2.91 -8.97 -5.62
CA GLY A 89 -3.47 -7.64 -5.91
C GLY A 89 -4.44 -7.10 -4.85
N GLY A 90 -4.64 -7.86 -3.77
CA GLY A 90 -5.47 -7.48 -2.63
C GLY A 90 -4.93 -6.29 -1.84
N GLU A 91 -3.66 -5.91 -2.02
CA GLU A 91 -3.01 -4.83 -1.30
C GLU A 91 -3.53 -3.43 -1.69
N LYS A 92 -3.74 -2.58 -0.68
CA LYS A 92 -4.27 -1.22 -0.83
C LYS A 92 -3.72 -0.28 0.23
N VAL A 93 -3.70 1.00 -0.11
CA VAL A 93 -3.67 2.11 0.85
C VAL A 93 -5.01 2.83 0.76
N VAL A 94 -5.65 3.03 1.90
CA VAL A 94 -6.84 3.86 2.02
C VAL A 94 -6.48 5.05 2.87
N VAL A 95 -6.54 6.25 2.30
CA VAL A 95 -6.27 7.50 3.00
C VAL A 95 -7.57 8.01 3.60
N PHE A 96 -7.53 8.36 4.87
CA PHE A 96 -8.62 8.99 5.61
C PHE A 96 -8.23 10.42 6.02
N ASP A 97 -9.14 11.14 6.67
CA ASP A 97 -8.84 12.47 7.24
C ASP A 97 -7.69 12.43 8.25
N ARG A 98 -7.65 11.42 9.14
CA ARG A 98 -6.74 11.36 10.32
C ARG A 98 -5.72 10.23 10.29
N GLY A 99 -5.61 9.51 9.19
CA GLY A 99 -4.65 8.43 9.04
C GLY A 99 -4.89 7.62 7.79
N LEU A 100 -4.32 6.42 7.76
CA LEU A 100 -4.48 5.50 6.65
C LEU A 100 -4.65 4.04 7.10
N LEU A 101 -5.26 3.26 6.22
CA LEU A 101 -5.22 1.79 6.28
C LEU A 101 -4.29 1.29 5.19
N ILE A 102 -3.30 0.47 5.54
CA ILE A 102 -2.30 -0.05 4.60
C ILE A 102 -2.12 -1.56 4.76
N GLY A 103 -1.97 -2.25 3.63
CA GLY A 103 -1.71 -3.69 3.57
C GLY A 103 -2.80 -4.47 2.85
N SER A 104 -2.98 -5.75 3.20
CA SER A 104 -3.83 -6.66 2.42
C SER A 104 -5.31 -6.54 2.73
N PHE A 105 -6.10 -6.28 1.68
CA PHE A 105 -7.56 -6.33 1.69
C PHE A 105 -8.12 -7.66 1.16
N ALA A 106 -7.28 -8.67 0.90
CA ALA A 106 -7.73 -10.02 0.53
C ALA A 106 -8.64 -10.64 1.62
N PRO A 107 -9.41 -11.69 1.31
CA PRO A 107 -10.23 -12.40 2.29
C PRO A 107 -9.41 -12.82 3.51
N PHE A 108 -10.04 -12.80 4.69
CA PHE A 108 -9.46 -13.22 5.98
C PHE A 108 -8.31 -12.37 6.54
N LEU A 109 -7.63 -11.59 5.71
CA LEU A 109 -6.59 -10.65 6.15
C LEU A 109 -7.20 -9.33 6.61
N ARG A 110 -6.45 -8.54 7.37
CA ARG A 110 -6.84 -7.18 7.77
C ARG A 110 -5.64 -6.25 7.53
N PRO A 111 -5.87 -5.03 7.02
CA PRO A 111 -4.83 -4.03 6.91
C PRO A 111 -4.41 -3.55 8.29
N HIS A 112 -3.33 -2.78 8.34
CA HIS A 112 -2.89 -2.05 9.53
C HIS A 112 -3.41 -0.62 9.51
N VAL A 113 -3.61 -0.07 10.70
CA VAL A 113 -3.96 1.34 10.88
C VAL A 113 -2.69 2.12 11.14
N VAL A 114 -2.50 3.24 10.43
CA VAL A 114 -1.43 4.19 10.72
C VAL A 114 -2.03 5.58 10.87
N PRO A 115 -2.25 6.07 12.11
CA PRO A 115 -2.70 7.43 12.37
C PRO A 115 -1.65 8.46 11.93
N PHE A 116 -2.08 9.61 11.41
CA PHE A 116 -1.14 10.67 11.03
C PHE A 116 -0.39 11.28 12.21
N ALA A 117 -0.96 11.21 13.43
CA ALA A 117 -0.26 11.58 14.66
C ALA A 117 0.99 10.73 14.95
N GLN A 118 1.09 9.52 14.37
CA GLN A 118 2.22 8.61 14.53
C GLN A 118 3.14 8.59 13.31
N PHE A 119 2.93 9.53 12.38
CA PHE A 119 3.53 9.56 11.06
C PHE A 119 4.61 10.63 11.02
N ALA A 120 5.85 10.26 10.68
CA ALA A 120 6.89 11.23 10.42
C ALA A 120 6.67 11.85 9.04
N VAL A 121 5.83 12.88 8.98
CA VAL A 121 5.33 13.47 7.72
C VAL A 121 6.47 13.92 6.79
N GLY A 122 7.57 14.41 7.35
CA GLY A 122 8.76 14.80 6.60
C GLY A 122 9.48 13.64 5.89
N SER A 123 9.16 12.38 6.22
CA SER A 123 9.84 11.18 5.70
C SER A 123 9.26 10.65 4.37
N ILE A 124 8.08 11.14 3.95
CA ILE A 124 7.39 10.63 2.75
C ILE A 124 8.32 10.72 1.55
N THR A 125 8.54 9.58 0.89
CA THR A 125 9.42 9.47 -0.27
C THR A 125 8.81 8.50 -1.27
N ALA A 126 8.79 8.86 -2.56
CA ALA A 126 8.41 7.96 -3.63
C ALA A 126 9.66 7.41 -4.30
N VAL A 127 9.74 6.08 -4.43
CA VAL A 127 10.94 5.35 -4.84
C VAL A 127 10.67 4.42 -6.01
N ARG A 128 11.74 4.09 -6.75
CA ARG A 128 11.76 3.04 -7.76
C ARG A 128 13.15 2.38 -7.87
N PRO A 129 13.27 1.05 -7.99
CA PRO A 129 12.23 0.08 -7.70
C PRO A 129 11.92 -0.05 -6.20
N ALA A 130 10.64 -0.07 -5.82
CA ALA A 130 10.21 -0.20 -4.44
C ALA A 130 10.71 -1.49 -3.75
N TRP A 131 10.78 -2.61 -4.48
CA TRP A 131 11.23 -3.89 -3.92
C TRP A 131 12.68 -3.88 -3.40
N LYS A 132 13.51 -2.92 -3.83
CA LYS A 132 14.88 -2.75 -3.34
C LYS A 132 14.98 -2.02 -2.01
N LEU A 133 13.90 -1.40 -1.55
CA LEU A 133 13.91 -0.57 -0.34
C LEU A 133 14.24 -1.38 0.91
N ALA A 134 13.88 -2.68 0.95
CA ALA A 134 14.17 -3.52 2.12
C ALA A 134 15.65 -3.77 2.22
N ALA A 135 16.26 -4.31 1.16
CA ALA A 135 17.70 -4.52 1.10
C ALA A 135 18.50 -3.25 1.40
N MET A 136 18.00 -2.10 0.97
CA MET A 136 18.63 -0.80 1.22
C MET A 136 18.57 -0.35 2.69
N LEU A 137 17.53 -0.72 3.43
CA LEU A 137 17.28 -0.23 4.80
C LEU A 137 17.43 -1.32 5.88
N THR A 138 17.68 -2.59 5.51
CA THR A 138 17.86 -3.72 6.44
C THR A 138 18.81 -3.43 7.61
N PRO A 139 19.96 -2.74 7.44
CA PRO A 139 20.86 -2.50 8.58
C PRO A 139 20.35 -1.46 9.57
N ARG A 140 19.29 -0.71 9.22
CA ARG A 140 18.85 0.49 9.94
C ARG A 140 17.49 0.33 10.61
N THR A 141 16.63 -0.54 10.11
CA THR A 141 15.29 -0.72 10.65
C THR A 141 14.63 -2.01 10.15
N SER A 142 13.52 -2.37 10.80
CA SER A 142 12.56 -3.32 10.24
C SER A 142 11.61 -2.58 9.30
N LEU A 143 11.37 -3.14 8.12
CA LEU A 143 10.37 -2.62 7.19
C LEU A 143 9.06 -3.37 7.37
N PHE A 144 7.95 -2.65 7.31
CA PHE A 144 6.64 -3.23 7.57
C PHE A 144 5.61 -2.85 6.53
N THR A 145 4.99 -3.91 6.00
CA THR A 145 4.11 -3.97 4.84
C THR A 145 4.67 -3.30 3.59
N GLY A 146 4.85 -4.12 2.56
CA GLY A 146 3.91 -4.25 1.46
C GLY A 146 4.28 -5.50 0.68
N ARG A 147 3.34 -6.29 0.17
CA ARG A 147 3.69 -7.46 -0.66
C ARG A 147 4.50 -6.96 -1.84
N ASN A 148 5.74 -7.42 -1.92
CA ASN A 148 6.55 -7.27 -3.12
C ASN A 148 5.94 -8.14 -4.21
N THR A 149 4.96 -7.59 -4.92
CA THR A 149 4.46 -8.22 -6.13
C THR A 149 5.43 -7.92 -7.26
N ILE A 150 5.68 -8.91 -8.09
CA ILE A 150 6.60 -8.82 -9.24
C ILE A 150 6.25 -7.69 -10.23
N TRP A 151 5.00 -7.19 -10.20
CA TRP A 151 4.58 -6.06 -11.02
C TRP A 151 4.77 -4.69 -10.35
N ALA A 152 4.89 -4.63 -9.02
CA ALA A 152 4.91 -3.37 -8.28
C ALA A 152 6.32 -2.78 -8.21
N PHE A 153 6.63 -1.94 -9.21
CA PHE A 153 7.96 -1.34 -9.35
C PHE A 153 8.08 0.02 -8.68
N ASN A 154 7.02 0.84 -8.64
CA ASN A 154 7.06 2.13 -7.97
C ASN A 154 6.53 1.96 -6.55
N GLY A 155 6.87 2.87 -5.64
CA GLY A 155 6.29 2.83 -4.31
C GLY A 155 6.40 4.14 -3.56
N VAL A 156 5.57 4.28 -2.53
CA VAL A 156 5.62 5.38 -1.57
C VAL A 156 6.00 4.77 -0.23
N ALA A 157 7.00 5.34 0.42
CA ALA A 157 7.48 4.93 1.72
C ALA A 157 7.50 6.09 2.70
N PHE A 158 7.35 5.77 3.98
CA PHE A 158 7.35 6.74 5.08
C PHE A 158 7.67 6.03 6.39
N VAL A 159 8.11 6.79 7.37
CA VAL A 159 8.36 6.35 8.74
C VAL A 159 7.13 6.63 9.58
N ALA A 160 6.68 5.62 10.31
CA ALA A 160 5.65 5.77 11.33
C ALA A 160 5.83 4.73 12.44
N VAL A 161 5.18 4.93 13.57
CA VAL A 161 5.14 3.91 14.64
C VAL A 161 4.42 2.65 14.11
N PHE A 162 4.82 1.48 14.63
CA PHE A 162 4.11 0.23 14.35
C PHE A 162 2.65 0.31 14.81
N GLY A 163 1.73 0.45 13.85
CA GLY A 163 0.30 0.46 14.08
C GLY A 163 -0.32 -0.94 14.18
N PRO A 164 -1.38 -1.11 14.99
CA PRO A 164 -2.06 -2.39 15.14
C PRO A 164 -2.76 -2.81 13.84
N VAL A 165 -3.02 -4.11 13.71
CA VAL A 165 -3.96 -4.62 12.71
C VAL A 165 -5.32 -3.96 12.96
N ALA A 166 -6.04 -3.56 11.91
CA ALA A 166 -7.33 -2.88 11.98
C ALA A 166 -8.41 -3.76 12.61
N ARG A 167 -8.44 -3.84 13.94
CA ARG A 167 -9.46 -4.48 14.78
C ARG A 167 -9.88 -3.52 15.88
N ARG A 168 -11.20 -3.40 16.10
CA ARG A 168 -11.76 -2.49 17.12
C ARG A 168 -11.16 -2.66 18.52
N LYS A 169 -10.79 -3.88 18.93
CA LYS A 169 -10.18 -4.16 20.24
C LYS A 169 -8.86 -3.43 20.52
N TYR A 170 -8.24 -2.83 19.50
CA TYR A 170 -7.00 -2.05 19.63
C TYR A 170 -7.26 -0.53 19.67
N VAL A 171 -8.52 -0.11 19.77
CA VAL A 171 -8.93 1.28 19.93
C VAL A 171 -9.40 1.45 21.36
N ASP A 172 -8.82 2.41 22.09
CA ASP A 172 -9.28 2.73 23.44
C ASP A 172 -10.58 3.56 23.43
N ALA A 173 -11.11 3.85 24.62
CA ALA A 173 -12.35 4.63 24.76
C ALA A 173 -12.23 6.07 24.22
N ALA A 174 -11.01 6.63 24.16
CA ALA A 174 -10.73 7.95 23.60
C ALA A 174 -10.58 7.93 22.07
N GLY A 175 -10.66 6.75 21.44
CA GLY A 175 -10.46 6.60 20.00
C GLY A 175 -9.00 6.55 19.57
N THR A 176 -8.09 6.36 20.52
CA THR A 176 -6.65 6.25 20.25
C THR A 176 -6.30 4.81 19.91
N PHE A 177 -5.49 4.63 18.87
CA PHE A 177 -5.01 3.31 18.49
C PHE A 177 -3.86 2.91 19.42
N SER A 178 -4.13 1.90 20.26
CA SER A 178 -3.12 1.26 21.10
C SER A 178 -2.07 0.56 20.22
N GLY A 179 -0.82 1.04 20.26
CA GLY A 179 0.32 0.31 19.71
C GLY A 179 0.49 -0.97 20.52
N HIS A 180 0.28 -2.13 19.90
CA HIS A 180 0.59 -3.39 20.60
C HIS A 180 2.10 -3.56 20.69
N GLY A 181 2.61 -3.67 21.92
CA GLY A 181 3.92 -4.25 22.22
C GLY A 181 4.74 -3.44 23.22
N ALA A 182 5.23 -4.10 24.27
CA ALA A 182 6.09 -3.59 25.34
C ALA A 182 7.50 -3.11 24.88
N ARG A 183 7.63 -2.60 23.65
CA ARG A 183 8.81 -1.86 23.19
C ARG A 183 8.40 -0.41 22.98
N PRO A 184 9.17 0.57 23.49
CA PRO A 184 8.93 1.96 23.14
C PRO A 184 8.92 2.10 21.62
N SER A 185 7.90 2.77 21.09
CA SER A 185 7.91 3.53 19.83
C SER A 185 8.92 3.10 18.75
N THR A 186 8.93 1.83 18.33
CA THR A 186 9.84 1.43 17.25
C THR A 186 9.29 2.00 15.95
N ALA A 187 9.89 3.10 15.50
CA ALA A 187 9.60 3.65 14.18
C ALA A 187 10.10 2.67 13.12
N ILE A 188 9.20 2.37 12.19
CA ILE A 188 9.46 1.46 11.07
C ILE A 188 9.18 2.17 9.76
N VAL A 189 9.77 1.64 8.69
CA VAL A 189 9.42 2.10 7.35
C VAL A 189 8.22 1.32 6.86
N TRP A 190 7.13 2.04 6.65
CA TRP A 190 5.98 1.57 5.90
C TRP A 190 6.22 1.84 4.43
N TRP A 191 5.77 0.91 3.57
CA TRP A 191 5.74 1.18 2.14
C TRP A 191 4.45 0.71 1.49
N PHE A 192 4.16 1.25 0.31
CA PHE A 192 3.16 0.71 -0.59
C PHE A 192 3.75 0.70 -1.99
N ALA A 193 3.73 -0.48 -2.63
CA ALA A 193 4.24 -0.66 -3.97
C ALA A 193 3.08 -0.77 -4.98
N THR A 194 3.24 -0.17 -6.14
CA THR A 194 2.30 -0.24 -7.27
C THR A 194 3.05 -0.18 -8.60
N TRP A 195 2.46 -0.71 -9.67
CA TRP A 195 3.03 -0.58 -11.02
C TRP A 195 2.71 0.78 -11.66
N ARG A 196 1.73 1.50 -11.11
CA ARG A 196 1.30 2.83 -11.57
C ARG A 196 2.21 3.91 -11.00
N GLN A 197 2.12 5.13 -11.54
CA GLN A 197 2.70 6.30 -10.87
C GLN A 197 1.88 6.61 -9.61
N PRO A 198 2.50 6.84 -8.45
CA PRO A 198 1.77 7.06 -7.20
C PRO A 198 1.29 8.51 -7.01
N ASP A 199 1.20 9.32 -8.07
CA ASP A 199 0.92 10.77 -7.95
C ASP A 199 -0.41 11.05 -7.24
N ARG A 200 -1.43 10.21 -7.50
CA ARG A 200 -2.76 10.35 -6.88
C ARG A 200 -2.71 10.08 -5.38
N LEU A 201 -1.95 9.06 -4.97
CA LEU A 201 -1.74 8.73 -3.57
C LEU A 201 -0.98 9.85 -2.85
N VAL A 202 0.10 10.35 -3.44
CA VAL A 202 0.91 11.43 -2.85
C VAL A 202 0.07 12.70 -2.70
N LYS A 203 -0.71 13.08 -3.71
CA LYS A 203 -1.62 14.24 -3.63
C LYS A 203 -2.72 14.05 -2.58
N ALA A 204 -3.26 12.85 -2.43
CA ALA A 204 -4.26 12.55 -1.41
C ALA A 204 -3.67 12.63 0.01
N LEU A 205 -2.44 12.15 0.21
CA LEU A 205 -1.71 12.29 1.46
C LEU A 205 -1.44 13.76 1.77
N GLU A 206 -0.94 14.52 0.78
CA GLU A 206 -0.72 15.96 0.90
C GLU A 206 -1.99 16.70 1.34
N ALA A 207 -3.11 16.48 0.64
CA ALA A 207 -4.39 17.12 0.96
C ALA A 207 -4.89 16.76 2.36
N ALA A 208 -4.78 15.48 2.77
CA ALA A 208 -5.18 15.05 4.11
C ALA A 208 -4.33 15.69 5.20
N LEU A 209 -3.02 15.77 4.99
CA LEU A 209 -2.08 16.35 5.95
C LEU A 209 -2.21 17.87 6.05
N VAL A 210 -2.42 18.57 4.92
CA VAL A 210 -2.68 20.02 4.90
C VAL A 210 -3.97 20.35 5.65
N ASP A 211 -5.04 19.59 5.45
CA ASP A 211 -6.31 19.80 6.16
C ASP A 211 -6.18 19.56 7.67
N LEU A 212 -5.20 18.76 8.11
CA LEU A 212 -4.84 18.60 9.52
C LEU A 212 -3.89 19.68 10.06
N GLY A 213 -3.49 20.63 9.23
CA GLY A 213 -2.57 21.72 9.60
C GLY A 213 -1.09 21.34 9.53
N HIS A 214 -0.71 20.21 8.94
CA HIS A 214 0.71 19.90 8.72
C HIS A 214 1.27 20.81 7.61
N PRO A 215 2.50 21.35 7.79
CA PRO A 215 3.12 22.26 6.83
C PRO A 215 3.77 21.50 5.66
N VAL A 216 2.94 20.83 4.84
CA VAL A 216 3.39 20.00 3.70
C VAL A 216 2.83 20.43 2.36
N VAL A 217 2.40 21.68 2.23
CA VAL A 217 2.02 22.25 0.94
C VAL A 217 3.19 22.10 -0.03
N GLY A 218 2.92 21.55 -1.21
CA GLY A 218 3.92 21.22 -2.23
C GLY A 218 4.59 19.86 -2.06
N LEU A 219 4.13 18.99 -1.15
CA LEU A 219 4.70 17.66 -0.93
C LEU A 219 4.86 16.88 -2.24
N SER A 220 3.85 16.90 -3.10
CA SER A 220 3.88 16.23 -4.40
C SER A 220 5.04 16.69 -5.28
N HIS A 221 5.43 17.97 -5.24
CA HIS A 221 6.59 18.49 -5.99
C HIS A 221 7.93 18.05 -5.42
N HIS A 222 8.00 17.74 -4.12
CA HIS A 222 9.22 17.27 -3.46
C HIS A 222 9.38 15.76 -3.49
N VAL A 223 8.27 15.03 -3.58
CA VAL A 223 8.22 13.57 -3.56
C VAL A 223 8.22 13.00 -4.99
N LEU A 224 7.80 13.79 -5.98
CA LEU A 224 7.81 13.45 -7.40
C LEU A 224 8.76 14.42 -8.11
N PRO A 225 9.77 13.94 -8.86
CA PRO A 225 9.87 12.62 -9.47
C PRO A 225 10.34 11.49 -8.54
N LEU A 226 9.97 10.25 -8.89
CA LEU A 226 10.38 9.03 -8.19
C LEU A 226 11.91 8.93 -8.06
N VAL A 227 12.40 8.76 -6.83
CA VAL A 227 13.81 8.52 -6.53
C VAL A 227 14.23 7.15 -7.07
N ARG A 228 15.30 7.11 -7.87
CA ARG A 228 15.92 5.85 -8.29
C ARG A 228 16.80 5.31 -7.18
N ILE A 229 16.48 4.13 -6.67
CA ILE A 229 17.22 3.51 -5.57
C ILE A 229 18.05 2.31 -6.02
N SER A 230 19.27 2.19 -5.48
CA SER A 230 20.22 1.14 -5.87
C SER A 230 19.94 -0.20 -5.20
N GLY A 231 19.36 -0.18 -4.00
CA GLY A 231 19.21 -1.34 -3.11
C GLY A 231 20.39 -1.57 -2.17
N LYS A 232 21.45 -0.76 -2.26
CA LYS A 232 22.67 -0.89 -1.43
C LYS A 232 22.53 -0.05 -0.16
N PRO A 233 22.79 -0.61 1.04
CA PRO A 233 22.68 0.15 2.28
C PRO A 233 23.57 1.40 2.37
N ALA A 234 24.74 1.38 1.73
CA ALA A 234 25.65 2.53 1.71
C ALA A 234 25.01 3.77 1.04
N ASP A 235 24.13 3.56 0.07
CA ASP A 235 23.55 4.66 -0.72
C ASP A 235 22.31 5.27 -0.05
N ALA A 236 21.78 4.64 1.01
CA ALA A 236 20.50 5.00 1.61
C ALA A 236 20.46 6.44 2.14
N ALA A 237 21.55 6.91 2.77
CA ALA A 237 21.62 8.27 3.31
C ALA A 237 21.59 9.33 2.20
N THR A 238 22.11 9.01 1.01
CA THR A 238 22.13 9.91 -0.15
C THR A 238 20.84 9.83 -0.96
N GLN A 239 20.29 8.63 -1.17
CA GLN A 239 19.14 8.41 -2.04
C GLN A 239 17.81 8.65 -1.34
N VAL A 240 17.68 8.29 -0.07
CA VAL A 240 16.45 8.48 0.72
C VAL A 240 16.70 9.20 2.04
N PRO A 241 17.34 10.40 2.00
CA PRO A 241 17.78 11.11 3.21
C PRO A 241 16.64 11.38 4.19
N ARG A 242 15.43 11.64 3.68
CA ARG A 242 14.23 11.93 4.47
C ARG A 242 13.78 10.72 5.30
N LEU A 243 13.86 9.51 4.75
CA LEU A 243 13.54 8.28 5.49
C LEU A 243 14.60 8.00 6.55
N VAL A 244 15.88 8.19 6.21
CA VAL A 244 17.01 7.93 7.11
C VAL A 244 16.98 8.89 8.29
N ALA A 245 16.86 10.20 8.04
CA ALA A 245 16.77 11.21 9.09
C ALA A 245 15.58 10.96 10.02
N ALA A 246 14.42 10.59 9.48
CA ALA A 246 13.24 10.31 10.30
C ALA A 246 13.40 9.04 11.16
N LEU A 247 14.11 8.01 10.66
CA LEU A 247 14.45 6.84 11.47
C LEU A 247 15.40 7.21 12.61
N GLU A 248 16.45 8.00 12.32
CA GLU A 248 17.45 8.42 13.31
C GLU A 248 16.85 9.33 14.38
N GLN A 249 15.85 10.16 14.05
CA GLN A 249 15.13 11.00 15.01
C GLN A 249 14.14 10.24 15.91
N SER A 250 13.83 8.98 15.56
CA SER A 250 12.86 8.16 16.27
C SER A 250 13.50 7.21 17.31
N PHE A 251 14.82 7.30 17.51
CA PHE A 251 15.60 6.56 18.49
C PHE A 251 16.28 7.49 19.49
#